data_AF-A0A4R5ZV45-F1
#
_entry.id   AF-A0A4R5ZV45-F1
#
_cell.length_a   1.000
_cell.length_b   1.000
_cell.length_c   1.000
_cell.angle_alpha   90.00
_cell.angle_beta   90.00
_cell.angle_gamma   90.00
#
_symmetry.space_group_name_H-M   'P 1'
#
loop_
_entity.id
_entity.type
_entity.pdbx_description
1 polymer ?
#
loop_
_entity_poly.entity_id
_entity_poly.type
_entity_poly.pdbx_seq_one_letter_code
_entity_poly.pdbx_strand_id
1 'polypeptide(L)' 'MARENTNQTLPLNAPDYLAWHVTQKGEKSFWNKVGAAWKHKDGRGYTLQLETCPINGRIVLRLPLEEAPEADNEAGRS' A
#
# COMPACT_ATOMS: atom_id res chain seq x y z
N MET A 1 -29.25 -2.48 0.11
CA MET A 1 -28.12 -3.02 0.88
C MET A 1 -27.07 -3.45 -0.13
N ALA A 2 -26.03 -2.64 -0.33
CA ALA A 2 -25.00 -2.87 -1.33
C ALA A 2 -24.10 -4.04 -0.91
N ARG A 3 -23.78 -4.90 -1.86
CA ARG A 3 -23.07 -6.16 -1.66
C ARG A 3 -21.60 -5.87 -1.98
N GLU A 4 -20.75 -5.85 -0.96
CA GLU A 4 -19.30 -5.71 -1.16
C GLU A 4 -18.75 -7.07 -1.61
N ASN A 5 -18.57 -7.21 -2.93
CA ASN A 5 -17.88 -8.34 -3.53
C ASN A 5 -16.40 -7.96 -3.65
N THR A 6 -15.59 -8.40 -2.69
CA THR A 6 -14.12 -8.27 -2.78
C THR A 6 -13.53 -9.66 -2.64
N ASN A 7 -13.60 -10.42 -3.74
CA ASN A 7 -12.79 -11.62 -3.94
C ASN A 7 -11.94 -11.37 -5.18
N GLN A 8 -10.90 -10.56 -5.00
CA GLN A 8 -9.79 -10.51 -5.95
C GLN A 8 -8.80 -11.57 -5.49
N THR A 9 -8.61 -12.61 -6.30
CA THR A 9 -7.59 -13.63 -6.09
C THR A 9 -6.22 -12.97 -6.30
N LEU A 10 -5.72 -12.29 -5.27
CA LEU A 10 -4.38 -11.75 -5.24
C LEU A 10 -3.39 -12.92 -5.44
N PRO A 11 -2.35 -12.78 -6.28
CA PRO A 11 -1.32 -13.82 -6.40
C PRO A 11 -0.78 -14.14 -5.00
N LEU A 12 -0.37 -15.39 -4.75
CA LEU A 12 -0.13 -15.95 -3.40
C LEU A 12 0.80 -15.13 -2.47
N ASN A 13 1.52 -14.15 -3.01
CA ASN A 13 2.46 -13.28 -2.31
C ASN A 13 2.12 -11.77 -2.39
N ALA A 14 1.01 -11.38 -3.02
CA ALA A 14 0.62 -9.98 -3.10
C ALA A 14 0.18 -9.44 -1.73
N PRO A 15 0.47 -8.16 -1.45
CA PRO A 15 0.08 -7.54 -0.19
C PRO A 15 -1.43 -7.28 -0.12
N ASP A 16 -2.01 -7.47 1.07
CA ASP A 16 -3.39 -7.11 1.35
C ASP A 16 -3.59 -5.59 1.35
N TYR A 17 -2.58 -4.85 1.80
CA TYR A 17 -2.62 -3.38 1.85
C TYR A 17 -1.28 -2.77 1.41
N LEU A 18 -1.34 -1.62 0.76
CA LEU A 18 -0.19 -0.75 0.52
C LEU A 18 -0.06 0.28 1.66
N ALA A 19 1.17 0.54 2.08
CA ALA A 19 1.48 1.50 3.13
C ALA A 19 1.91 2.84 2.53
N TRP A 20 1.19 3.90 2.91
CA TRP A 20 1.40 5.26 2.42
C TRP A 20 1.80 6.18 3.58
N HIS A 21 2.94 6.84 3.46
CA HIS A 21 3.28 7.96 4.31
C HIS A 21 2.50 9.19 3.85
N VAL A 22 1.65 9.70 4.72
CA VAL A 22 0.83 10.89 4.47
C VAL A 22 1.36 12.04 5.32
N THR A 23 1.77 13.11 4.63
CA THR A 23 2.12 14.39 5.26
C THR A 23 1.23 15.49 4.73
N GLN A 24 0.98 16.49 5.58
CA GLN A 24 0.26 17.68 5.21
C GLN A 24 1.20 18.88 5.31
N LYS A 25 1.27 19.67 4.25
CA LYS A 25 2.02 20.94 4.23
C LYS A 25 1.08 22.03 3.76
N GLY A 26 0.57 22.81 4.71
CA GLY A 26 -0.50 23.77 4.47
C GLY A 26 -1.78 23.06 4.02
N GLU A 27 -2.31 23.46 2.86
CA GLU A 27 -3.53 22.89 2.28
C GLU A 27 -3.28 21.63 1.42
N LYS A 28 -2.01 21.29 1.15
CA LYS A 28 -1.65 20.16 0.28
C LYS A 28 -1.32 18.92 1.10
N SER A 29 -1.85 17.78 0.65
CA SER A 29 -1.54 16.45 1.18
C SER A 29 -0.58 15.72 0.24
N PHE A 30 0.51 15.20 0.78
CA PHE A 30 1.50 14.39 0.05
C PHE A 30 1.37 12.94 0.48
N TRP A 31 1.32 12.06 -0.52
CA TRP A 31 1.15 10.61 -0.34
C TRP A 31 2.35 9.92 -0.99
N ASN A 32 3.18 9.31 -0.15
CA ASN A 32 4.37 8.58 -0.61
C ASN A 32 4.21 7.11 -0.25
N LYS A 33 4.38 6.21 -1.21
CA LYS A 33 4.40 4.77 -0.93
C LYS A 33 5.68 4.45 -0.15
N VAL A 34 5.53 3.77 0.98
CA VAL A 34 6.66 3.44 1.88
C VAL A 34 6.77 1.95 2.20
N GLY A 35 5.78 1.16 1.79
CA GLY A 35 5.80 -0.29 2.01
C GLY A 35 4.45 -0.94 1.75
N ALA A 36 4.24 -2.08 2.40
CA ALA A 36 3.04 -2.89 2.26
C ALA A 36 2.76 -3.71 3.54
N ALA A 37 1.53 -4.19 3.68
CA ALA A 37 1.10 -5.02 4.80
C ALA A 37 0.38 -6.28 4.34
N TRP A 38 0.63 -7.36 5.08
CA TRP A 38 0.03 -8.68 4.88
C TRP A 38 -0.72 -9.11 6.12
N LYS A 39 -1.93 -9.62 5.95
CA LYS A 39 -2.74 -10.16 7.03
C LYS A 39 -2.16 -11.47 7.52
N HIS A 40 -2.16 -11.66 8.84
CA HIS A 40 -1.74 -12.93 9.43
C HIS A 40 -2.79 -14.01 9.20
N LYS A 41 -2.34 -15.27 9.18
CA LYS A 41 -3.22 -16.44 8.95
C LYS A 41 -4.30 -16.59 10.04
N ASP A 42 -4.03 -16.11 11.25
CA ASP A 42 -4.98 -16.12 12.36
C ASP A 42 -6.06 -15.02 12.24
N GLY A 43 -5.89 -14.09 11.29
CA GLY A 43 -6.74 -12.94 11.07
C GLY A 43 -6.71 -11.88 12.17
N ARG A 44 -5.77 -11.98 13.13
CA ARG A 44 -5.67 -11.11 14.32
C ARG A 44 -4.52 -10.13 14.26
N GLY A 45 -3.76 -10.13 13.17
CA GLY A 45 -2.61 -9.27 13.01
C GLY A 45 -2.30 -8.96 11.56
N TYR A 46 -1.37 -8.03 11.40
CA TYR A 46 -0.76 -7.68 10.13
C TYR A 46 0.76 -7.61 10.32
N THR A 47 1.50 -8.08 9.32
CA THR A 47 2.91 -7.75 9.16
C THR A 47 3.00 -6.54 8.27
N LEU A 48 3.57 -5.44 8.77
CA LEU A 48 3.89 -4.25 7.97
C LEU A 48 5.38 -4.27 7.64
N GLN A 49 5.71 -4.32 6.35
CA GLN A 49 7.08 -4.18 5.87
C GLN A 49 7.26 -2.81 5.22
N LEU A 50 8.29 -2.09 5.68
CA LEU A 50 8.63 -0.75 5.21
C LEU A 50 9.97 -0.80 4.49
N GLU A 51 10.03 -0.22 3.30
CA GLU A 51 11.28 0.03 2.57
C GLU A 51 11.95 1.32 3.07
N THR A 52 11.15 2.25 3.56
CA THR A 52 11.62 3.50 4.17
C THR A 52 10.75 3.84 5.36
N CYS A 53 11.38 4.18 6.49
CA CYS A 53 10.68 4.58 7.70
C CYS A 53 10.68 6.12 7.81
N PRO A 54 9.52 6.79 7.70
CA PRO A 54 9.44 8.23 7.85
C PRO A 54 9.69 8.66 9.30
N ILE A 55 10.37 9.80 9.50
CA ILE A 55 10.70 10.34 10.83
C ILE A 55 9.48 11.03 11.48
N ASN A 56 8.54 11.51 10.68
CA ASN A 56 7.33 12.21 11.09
C ASN A 56 6.13 11.79 10.24
N GLY A 57 4.95 12.34 10.54
CA GLY A 57 3.72 12.08 9.78
C GLY A 57 2.98 10.82 10.24
N ARG A 58 2.22 10.22 9.31
CA ARG A 58 1.44 9.00 9.58
C ARG A 58 1.54 8.01 8.42
N ILE A 59 1.49 6.72 8.75
CA ILE A 59 1.38 5.64 7.77
C ILE A 59 -0.08 5.22 7.67
N VAL A 60 -0.60 5.19 6.45
CA VAL A 60 -1.98 4.80 6.13
C VAL A 60 -1.94 3.55 5.27
N LEU A 61 -2.63 2.50 5.70
CA LEU A 61 -2.80 1.27 4.94
C LEU A 61 -4.05 1.37 4.05
N ARG A 62 -3.91 1.10 2.75
CA ARG A 62 -5.01 1.15 1.77
C ARG A 62 -4.97 -0.09 0.89
N LEU A 63 -6.13 -0.55 0.46
CA LEU A 63 -6.22 -1.63 -0.54
C LEU A 63 -5.44 -1.21 -1.79
N PRO A 64 -4.76 -2.15 -2.48
CA PRO A 64 -4.26 -1.90 -3.81
C PRO A 64 -5.39 -1.36 -4.69
N LEU A 65 -5.15 -0.27 -5.41
CA LEU A 65 -6.08 0.17 -6.43
C LEU A 65 -6.09 -0.89 -7.54
N GLU A 66 -7.27 -1.27 -8.03
CA GLU A 66 -7.38 -2.07 -9.27
C GLU A 66 -6.58 -1.36 -10.36
N GLU A 67 -5.65 -2.11 -10.96
CA GLU A 67 -4.62 -1.68 -11.91
C GLU A 67 -4.92 -0.36 -12.66
N ALA A 68 -4.15 0.68 -12.34
CA ALA A 68 -3.54 1.42 -13.44
C ALA A 68 -2.36 0.54 -13.90
N PRO A 69 -2.24 0.22 -15.21
CA PRO A 69 -1.23 -0.68 -15.72
C PRO A 69 0.16 -0.25 -15.24
N GLU A 70 0.96 -1.23 -14.85
CA GLU A 70 2.32 -1.08 -14.40
C GLU A 70 3.08 -0.12 -15.31
N ALA A 71 3.41 1.08 -14.80
CA ALA A 71 4.49 1.86 -15.35
C ALA A 71 5.78 1.16 -14.94
N ASP A 72 6.16 0.16 -15.73
CA ASP A 72 7.50 -0.39 -15.81
C ASP A 72 8.46 0.80 -15.95
N ASN A 73 9.07 1.22 -14.83
CA ASN A 73 10.14 2.20 -14.86
C ASN A 73 11.43 1.43 -15.14
N GLU A 74 11.54 0.93 -16.38
CA GLU A 74 12.82 0.64 -17.01
C GLU A 74 13.53 1.98 -17.26
N ALA A 75 14.11 2.55 -16.20
CA ALA A 75 14.95 3.73 -16.28
C ALA A 75 16.37 3.39 -15.78
N GLY A 76 17.23 3.02 -16.74
CA GLY A 76 18.65 3.37 -16.68
C GLY A 76 19.59 2.37 -16.01
N ARG A 77 19.94 1.31 -16.74
CA ARG A 77 21.34 0.87 -16.80
C ARG A 77 21.90 1.29 -18.14
N SER A 78 22.57 2.45 -18.15
CA SER A 78 23.55 2.81 -19.18
C SER A 78 24.78 1.92 -19.08
#